data_AF-A0A6G0R3U1-F1
#
_entry.id   AF-A0A6G0R3U1-F1
#
_cell.length_a   1.000
_cell.length_b   1.000
_cell.length_c   1.000
_cell.angle_alpha   90.00
_cell.angle_beta   90.00
_cell.angle_gamma   90.00
#
_symmetry.space_group_name_H-M   'P 1'
#
loop_
_entity.id
_entity.type
_entity.pdbx_description
1 polymer ?
#
loop_
_entity_poly.entity_id
_entity_poly.type
_entity_poly.pdbx_seq_one_letter_code
_entity_poly.pdbx_strand_id
1 'polypeptide(L)'
;MLPEPVVDDQSSVQKYMTQTASCSAPRITAPTSTSNEQSFIVPYIVMRLRLPNGGNVEGYIAIGHPDGTGKNEATNEFGDAFQKAGNKWTVGLCQADTDGDGQTNGQELGDPCCEWSEGATPRWTSGVSHPSLKDKTSDATLWANINCTAVTTATTASASTSGADSSLMVESATSMFALATGIALLFA
;
A
#
# COMPACT_ATOMS: atom_id res chain seq x y z
N MET A 1 -24.38 -11.39 41.39
CA MET A 1 -25.41 -11.50 40.34
C MET A 1 -25.85 -10.11 39.94
N LEU A 2 -25.26 -9.58 38.87
CA LEU A 2 -25.74 -8.39 38.17
C LEU A 2 -26.49 -8.91 36.92
N PRO A 3 -27.69 -8.39 36.60
CA PRO A 3 -28.45 -8.88 35.45
C PRO A 3 -27.83 -8.40 34.13
N GLU A 4 -27.77 -9.33 33.17
CA GLU A 4 -27.39 -9.12 31.77
C GLU A 4 -28.33 -8.10 31.09
N PRO A 5 -27.84 -7.18 30.23
CA PRO A 5 -28.70 -6.32 29.45
C PRO A 5 -29.37 -7.09 28.30
N VAL A 6 -30.70 -7.15 28.37
CA VAL A 6 -31.61 -7.62 27.32
C VAL A 6 -31.44 -6.76 26.08
N VAL A 7 -31.13 -7.41 24.96
CA VAL A 7 -31.08 -6.79 23.63
C VAL A 7 -32.47 -6.83 23.03
N ASP A 8 -33.21 -5.73 23.09
CA ASP A 8 -34.48 -5.58 22.36
C ASP A 8 -34.57 -4.17 21.78
N ASP A 9 -34.11 -4.02 20.54
CA ASP A 9 -34.73 -3.09 19.61
C ASP A 9 -34.48 -3.53 18.16
N GLN A 10 -35.40 -4.34 17.64
CA GLN A 10 -35.45 -4.71 16.22
C GLN A 10 -35.78 -3.50 15.30
N SER A 11 -36.05 -2.30 15.85
CA SER A 11 -36.29 -1.08 15.05
C SER A 11 -35.03 -0.50 14.42
N SER A 12 -33.86 -0.65 15.06
CA SER A 12 -32.61 -0.10 14.55
C SER A 12 -32.01 -0.85 13.37
N VAL A 13 -32.32 -2.15 13.17
CA VAL A 13 -31.77 -2.95 12.07
C VAL A 13 -32.48 -2.65 10.74
N GLN A 14 -33.77 -2.32 10.76
CA GLN A 14 -34.51 -1.93 9.56
C GLN A 14 -34.01 -0.61 8.96
N LYS A 15 -33.44 0.29 9.79
CA LYS A 15 -32.88 1.57 9.32
C LYS A 15 -31.58 1.40 8.51
N TYR A 16 -30.89 0.28 8.67
CA TYR A 16 -29.64 -0.03 7.96
C TYR A 16 -29.79 -1.01 6.79
N MET A 17 -31.00 -1.56 6.57
CA MET A 17 -31.26 -2.58 5.54
C MET A 17 -32.19 -2.12 4.39
N THR A 18 -32.60 -0.84 4.34
CA THR A 18 -33.46 -0.31 3.26
C THR A 18 -32.78 0.77 2.39
N GLN A 19 -31.48 0.67 2.14
CA GLN A 19 -30.82 1.52 1.15
C GLN A 19 -30.00 0.70 0.14
N THR A 20 -30.64 -0.32 -0.43
CA THR A 20 -30.15 -1.03 -1.62
C THR A 20 -31.27 -1.12 -2.66
N ALA A 21 -31.58 0.00 -3.33
CA ALA A 21 -32.29 0.02 -4.61
C ALA A 21 -32.32 1.43 -5.20
N SER A 22 -31.22 1.89 -5.80
CA SER A 22 -31.23 2.73 -7.01
C SER A 22 -29.80 3.00 -7.45
N CYS A 23 -29.30 2.23 -8.43
CA CYS A 23 -28.10 2.59 -9.17
C CYS A 23 -28.47 3.64 -10.22
N SER A 24 -28.57 4.91 -9.82
CA SER A 24 -28.34 6.03 -10.73
C SER A 24 -26.94 6.55 -10.45
N ALA A 25 -26.02 6.32 -11.38
CA ALA A 25 -24.69 6.91 -11.34
C ALA A 25 -24.84 8.45 -11.24
N PRO A 26 -24.25 9.12 -10.24
CA PRO A 26 -24.16 10.57 -10.29
C PRO A 26 -23.29 10.92 -11.50
N ARG A 27 -23.79 11.83 -12.34
CA ARG A 27 -22.99 12.47 -13.38
C ARG A 27 -21.85 13.20 -12.68
N ILE A 28 -20.66 12.61 -12.69
CA ILE A 28 -19.43 13.31 -12.31
C ILE A 28 -19.25 14.42 -13.35
N THR A 29 -19.68 15.64 -13.02
CA THR A 29 -19.08 16.81 -13.65
C THR A 29 -17.60 16.75 -13.33
N ALA A 30 -16.77 16.65 -14.37
CA ALA A 30 -15.32 16.71 -14.24
C ALA A 30 -14.96 17.93 -13.36
N PRO A 31 -14.13 17.76 -12.32
CA PRO A 31 -13.68 18.91 -11.55
C PRO A 31 -12.91 19.85 -12.48
N THR A 32 -13.40 21.08 -12.59
CA THR A 32 -12.68 22.18 -13.21
C THR A 32 -11.37 22.37 -12.44
N SER A 33 -10.25 22.28 -13.15
CA SER A 33 -8.91 22.58 -12.65
C SER A 33 -8.87 23.95 -11.97
N THR A 34 -8.94 23.95 -10.64
CA THR A 34 -8.40 25.00 -9.78
C THR A 34 -7.50 24.30 -8.79
N SER A 35 -6.20 24.59 -8.87
CA SER A 35 -5.13 24.06 -8.04
C SER A 35 -5.41 24.23 -6.54
N ASN A 36 -6.04 23.24 -5.94
CA ASN A 36 -5.86 22.89 -4.55
C ASN A 36 -5.50 21.41 -4.53
N GLU A 37 -4.23 21.08 -4.30
CA GLU A 37 -3.91 19.74 -3.81
C GLU A 37 -4.63 19.60 -2.47
N GLN A 38 -5.83 19.05 -2.47
CA GLN A 38 -6.37 18.46 -1.26
C GLN A 38 -5.43 17.31 -0.97
N SER A 39 -4.50 17.55 -0.03
CA SER A 39 -3.69 16.50 0.57
C SER A 39 -4.67 15.45 1.05
N PHE A 40 -4.79 14.35 0.30
CA PHE A 40 -5.68 13.27 0.64
C PHE A 40 -5.00 12.51 1.77
N ILE A 41 -5.22 12.99 2.99
CA ILE A 41 -4.68 12.43 4.21
C ILE A 41 -5.12 10.99 4.27
N VAL A 42 -4.13 10.10 4.40
CA VAL A 42 -4.40 8.68 4.52
C VAL A 42 -5.13 8.44 5.84
N PRO A 43 -6.41 8.01 5.79
CA PRO A 43 -7.17 7.77 7.01
C PRO A 43 -6.46 6.72 7.87
N TYR A 44 -6.50 6.85 9.20
CA TYR A 44 -5.85 5.88 10.11
C TYR A 44 -6.27 4.42 9.83
N ILE A 45 -7.53 4.20 9.40
CA ILE A 45 -8.03 2.87 9.05
C ILE A 45 -7.31 2.29 7.82
N VAL A 46 -6.88 3.13 6.88
CA VAL A 46 -6.12 2.71 5.71
C VAL A 46 -4.71 2.28 6.12
N MET A 47 -4.04 3.04 6.99
CA MET A 47 -2.73 2.65 7.55
C MET A 47 -2.82 1.31 8.29
N ARG A 48 -3.83 1.16 9.15
CA ARG A 48 -4.02 -0.06 9.96
C ARG A 48 -4.26 -1.31 9.13
N LEU A 49 -4.98 -1.20 8.01
CA LEU A 49 -5.39 -2.36 7.20
C LEU A 49 -4.41 -2.68 6.06
N ARG A 50 -3.64 -1.69 5.61
CA ARG A 50 -2.85 -1.79 4.38
C ARG A 50 -1.34 -1.82 4.63
N LEU A 51 -0.95 -1.99 5.89
CA LEU A 51 0.42 -2.16 6.33
C LEU A 51 0.53 -3.39 7.23
N PRO A 52 1.62 -4.16 7.14
CA PRO A 52 1.91 -5.18 8.13
C PRO A 52 2.04 -4.53 9.51
N ASN A 53 1.40 -5.11 10.52
CA ASN A 53 1.38 -4.57 11.89
C ASN A 53 0.98 -3.07 11.99
N GLY A 54 0.24 -2.50 11.02
CA GLY A 54 -0.01 -1.06 10.95
C GLY A 54 -0.79 -0.44 12.13
N GLY A 55 -1.43 -1.26 12.97
CA GLY A 55 -2.03 -0.86 14.24
C GLY A 55 -1.54 -1.68 15.43
N ASN A 56 -0.36 -2.30 15.30
CA ASN A 56 0.27 -3.16 16.29
C ASN A 56 1.70 -2.68 16.63
N VAL A 57 1.95 -1.37 16.48
CA VAL A 57 3.17 -0.71 16.96
C VAL A 57 2.86 -0.09 18.32
N GLU A 58 3.70 -0.36 19.32
CA GLU A 58 3.44 0.00 20.71
C GLU A 58 3.25 1.52 20.88
N GLY A 59 2.07 1.95 21.32
CA GLY A 59 1.74 3.36 21.52
C GLY A 59 1.23 4.10 20.27
N TYR A 60 1.16 3.45 19.11
CA TYR A 60 0.76 4.08 17.84
C TYR A 60 -0.35 3.30 17.15
N ILE A 61 -1.52 3.91 17.02
CA ILE A 61 -2.65 3.35 16.25
C ILE A 61 -2.62 3.76 14.77
N ALA A 62 -1.80 4.78 14.44
CA ALA A 62 -1.64 5.34 13.11
C ALA A 62 -0.16 5.73 12.87
N ILE A 63 0.66 4.79 12.41
CA ILE A 63 2.12 4.96 12.27
C ILE A 63 2.57 5.94 11.18
N GLY A 64 1.68 6.37 10.29
CA GLY A 64 1.95 7.42 9.29
C GLY A 64 1.72 8.84 9.79
N HIS A 65 1.35 9.02 11.06
CA HIS A 65 0.98 10.30 11.65
C HIS A 65 1.88 10.63 12.84
N PRO A 66 2.36 11.88 12.97
CA PRO A 66 3.29 12.26 14.03
C PRO A 66 2.66 12.22 15.43
N ASP A 67 1.34 12.37 15.51
CA ASP A 67 0.60 12.24 16.78
C ASP A 67 0.28 10.78 17.14
N GLY A 68 0.56 9.83 16.25
CA GLY A 68 0.24 8.41 16.39
C GLY A 68 -1.24 8.07 16.41
N THR A 69 -2.14 9.06 16.25
CA THR A 69 -3.60 8.87 16.36
C THR A 69 -4.32 8.91 15.02
N GLY A 70 -3.75 9.60 14.03
CA GLY A 70 -4.37 9.78 12.72
C GLY A 70 -5.60 10.69 12.74
N LYS A 71 -5.73 11.52 13.79
CA LYS A 71 -6.74 12.58 13.89
C LYS A 71 -6.26 13.89 13.27
N ASN A 72 -4.96 14.10 13.25
CA ASN A 72 -4.34 15.23 12.57
C ASN A 72 -4.21 14.95 11.06
N GLU A 73 -4.15 16.01 10.28
CA GLU A 73 -3.88 16.00 8.84
C GLU A 73 -2.38 15.83 8.53
N ALA A 74 -1.51 16.13 9.50
CA ALA A 74 -0.07 16.01 9.33
C ALA A 74 0.38 14.56 9.19
N THR A 75 1.23 14.29 8.20
CA THR A 75 1.96 13.02 8.02
C THR A 75 3.37 13.13 8.59
N ASN A 76 3.93 12.00 9.00
CA ASN A 76 5.37 11.87 9.23
C ASN A 76 6.07 11.36 7.96
N GLU A 77 7.40 11.17 8.01
CA GLU A 77 8.20 10.76 6.84
C GLU A 77 7.69 9.43 6.25
N PHE A 78 7.30 8.48 7.11
CA PHE A 78 6.69 7.22 6.68
C PHE A 78 5.31 7.39 6.06
N GLY A 79 4.49 8.30 6.61
CA GLY A 79 3.19 8.66 6.05
C GLY A 79 3.30 9.23 4.63
N ASP A 80 4.27 10.12 4.42
CA ASP A 80 4.58 10.69 3.11
C ASP A 80 5.08 9.62 2.12
N ALA A 81 5.94 8.73 2.59
CA ALA A 81 6.43 7.61 1.78
C ALA A 81 5.28 6.65 1.38
N PHE A 82 4.36 6.35 2.29
CA PHE A 82 3.18 5.53 2.01
C PHE A 82 2.23 6.22 1.01
N GLN A 83 2.03 7.53 1.16
CA GLN A 83 1.22 8.31 0.23
C GLN A 83 1.84 8.32 -1.17
N LYS A 84 3.16 8.53 -1.26
CA LYS A 84 3.93 8.47 -2.51
C LYS A 84 3.90 7.09 -3.16
N ALA A 85 3.80 6.03 -2.37
CA ALA A 85 3.59 4.65 -2.84
C ALA A 85 2.15 4.38 -3.31
N GLY A 86 1.28 5.39 -3.37
CA GLY A 86 -0.13 5.24 -3.76
C GLY A 86 -0.97 4.58 -2.68
N ASN A 87 -0.63 4.80 -1.41
CA ASN A 87 -1.26 4.19 -0.25
C ASN A 87 -1.22 2.66 -0.31
N LYS A 88 -0.08 2.08 -0.69
CA LYS A 88 0.10 0.64 -0.86
C LYS A 88 1.39 0.19 -0.19
N TRP A 89 1.34 -0.99 0.43
CA TRP A 89 2.55 -1.72 0.83
C TRP A 89 3.24 -2.26 -0.42
N THR A 90 4.02 -1.40 -1.08
CA THR A 90 4.79 -1.76 -2.27
C THR A 90 6.14 -2.35 -1.85
N VAL A 91 6.76 -3.14 -2.72
CA VAL A 91 8.13 -3.62 -2.50
C VAL A 91 9.10 -2.47 -2.26
N GLY A 92 8.97 -1.37 -3.01
CA GLY A 92 9.80 -0.18 -2.84
C GLY A 92 9.62 0.49 -1.48
N LEU A 93 8.39 0.59 -0.98
CA LEU A 93 8.15 1.11 0.37
C LEU A 93 8.69 0.15 1.44
N CYS A 94 8.44 -1.14 1.31
CA CYS A 94 8.93 -2.15 2.25
C CYS A 94 10.46 -2.18 2.36
N GLN A 95 11.17 -2.00 1.25
CA GLN A 95 12.64 -2.00 1.20
C GLN A 95 13.27 -0.66 1.58
N ALA A 96 12.48 0.41 1.65
CA ALA A 96 13.00 1.72 2.07
C ALA A 96 13.34 1.70 3.56
N ASP A 97 14.39 2.42 3.92
CA ASP A 97 14.74 2.82 5.28
C ASP A 97 14.29 4.27 5.41
N THR A 98 13.06 4.47 5.91
CA THR A 98 12.42 5.80 5.81
C THR A 98 12.99 6.78 6.82
N ASP A 99 13.26 6.36 8.04
CA ASP A 99 13.90 7.25 9.00
C ASP A 99 15.42 7.28 8.83
N GLY A 100 16.09 6.21 8.39
CA GLY A 100 17.55 6.20 8.19
C GLY A 100 18.31 5.66 9.38
N ASP A 101 17.72 4.69 10.09
CA ASP A 101 18.34 3.97 11.21
C ASP A 101 19.12 2.71 10.77
N GLY A 102 19.05 2.36 9.49
CA GLY A 102 19.68 1.19 8.89
C GLY A 102 18.79 -0.05 8.79
N GLN A 103 17.53 0.02 9.23
CA GLN A 103 16.51 -1.01 9.03
C GLN A 103 15.55 -0.62 7.92
N THR A 104 15.05 -1.60 7.18
CA THR A 104 13.97 -1.36 6.23
C THR A 104 12.63 -1.31 6.96
N ASN A 105 11.67 -0.57 6.41
CA ASN A 105 10.29 -0.53 6.88
C ASN A 105 9.71 -1.96 7.03
N GLY A 106 10.10 -2.89 6.15
CA GLY A 106 9.75 -4.30 6.22
C GLY A 106 10.35 -5.03 7.41
N GLN A 107 11.62 -4.80 7.75
CA GLN A 107 12.22 -5.36 8.97
C GLN A 107 11.50 -4.83 10.21
N GLU A 108 11.15 -3.55 10.23
CA GLU A 108 10.48 -2.97 11.39
C GLU A 108 9.04 -3.45 11.56
N LEU A 109 8.30 -3.58 10.47
CA LEU A 109 6.87 -3.93 10.49
C LEU A 109 6.59 -5.44 10.34
N GLY A 110 7.61 -6.28 10.31
CA GLY A 110 7.43 -7.75 10.30
C GLY A 110 7.30 -8.39 8.93
N ASP A 111 7.74 -7.72 7.88
CA ASP A 111 7.81 -8.20 6.51
C ASP A 111 9.21 -7.96 5.88
N PRO A 112 10.27 -8.63 6.37
CA PRO A 112 11.64 -8.40 5.90
C PRO A 112 11.88 -8.85 4.45
N CYS A 113 10.96 -9.62 3.89
CA CYS A 113 11.05 -10.11 2.52
C CYS A 113 10.10 -9.42 1.54
N CYS A 114 9.34 -8.43 1.99
CA CYS A 114 8.40 -7.67 1.16
C CYS A 114 7.39 -8.55 0.43
N GLU A 115 6.90 -9.57 1.14
CA GLU A 115 5.95 -10.57 0.63
C GLU A 115 4.55 -10.39 1.22
N TRP A 116 4.40 -9.53 2.23
CA TRP A 116 3.13 -9.31 2.88
C TRP A 116 2.13 -8.69 1.90
N SER A 117 0.88 -9.15 2.01
CA SER A 117 -0.25 -8.62 1.26
C SER A 117 -1.39 -8.30 2.22
N GLU A 118 -2.29 -7.40 1.80
CA GLU A 118 -3.40 -6.92 2.64
C GLU A 118 -4.20 -8.10 3.25
N GLY A 119 -4.24 -8.17 4.59
CA GLY A 119 -4.90 -9.25 5.34
C GLY A 119 -4.05 -10.49 5.62
N ALA A 120 -2.83 -10.60 5.08
CA ALA A 120 -1.90 -11.67 5.43
C ALA A 120 -1.35 -11.50 6.86
N THR A 121 -0.79 -12.57 7.41
CA THR A 121 -0.05 -12.50 8.68
C THR A 121 1.40 -12.14 8.38
N PRO A 122 1.95 -11.06 8.96
CA PRO A 122 3.39 -10.76 8.87
C PRO A 122 4.22 -11.87 9.50
N ARG A 123 5.51 -11.96 9.16
CA ARG A 123 6.42 -12.99 9.69
C ARG A 123 6.58 -12.92 11.21
N TRP A 124 6.44 -11.73 11.79
CA TRP A 124 6.29 -11.54 13.24
C TRP A 124 5.31 -10.40 13.55
N THR A 125 4.73 -10.47 14.73
CA THR A 125 3.80 -9.46 15.26
C THR A 125 4.27 -8.88 16.59
N SER A 126 5.42 -9.32 17.09
CA SER A 126 6.04 -8.85 18.33
C SER A 126 7.46 -8.38 18.03
N GLY A 127 7.93 -7.37 18.76
CA GLY A 127 9.24 -6.78 18.50
C GLY A 127 9.29 -5.94 17.22
N VAL A 128 8.13 -5.38 16.82
CA VAL A 128 8.04 -4.39 15.74
C VAL A 128 8.45 -3.01 16.23
N SER A 129 8.90 -2.15 15.32
CA SER A 129 9.28 -0.77 15.60
C SER A 129 8.54 0.23 14.71
N HIS A 130 8.76 1.53 14.97
CA HIS A 130 8.06 2.59 14.27
C HIS A 130 8.95 3.13 13.14
N PRO A 131 8.52 3.07 11.87
CA PRO A 131 9.36 3.38 10.69
C PRO A 131 9.63 4.86 10.42
N SER A 132 9.51 5.68 11.47
CA SER A 132 9.74 7.13 11.42
C SER A 132 10.45 7.62 12.69
N LEU A 133 10.97 6.70 13.52
CA LEU A 133 11.58 6.96 14.82
C LEU A 133 12.91 6.19 14.93
N LYS A 134 14.01 6.84 14.54
CA LYS A 134 15.38 6.28 14.54
C LYS A 134 15.84 5.66 15.86
N ASP A 135 15.27 6.06 16.98
CA ASP A 135 15.60 5.55 18.31
C ASP A 135 14.83 4.29 18.68
N LYS A 136 13.95 3.80 17.80
CA LYS A 136 13.11 2.62 17.96
C LYS A 136 13.45 1.62 16.87
N THR A 137 14.23 0.61 17.23
CA THR A 137 14.61 -0.45 16.30
C THR A 137 14.02 -1.80 16.69
N SER A 138 13.82 -2.66 15.70
CA SER A 138 13.44 -4.05 15.91
C SER A 138 14.70 -4.88 16.18
N ASP A 139 14.54 -6.03 16.86
CA ASP A 139 15.68 -6.91 17.14
C ASP A 139 16.12 -7.61 15.85
N ALA A 140 17.36 -7.34 15.40
CA ALA A 140 17.91 -7.91 14.17
C ALA A 140 17.99 -9.45 14.15
N THR A 141 17.92 -10.10 15.31
CA THR A 141 17.82 -11.56 15.39
C THR A 141 16.54 -12.11 14.76
N LEU A 142 15.48 -11.29 14.62
CA LEU A 142 14.22 -11.66 13.97
C LEU A 142 14.41 -12.01 12.49
N TRP A 143 15.37 -11.39 11.80
CA TRP A 143 15.66 -11.65 10.37
C TRP A 143 17.05 -12.18 10.08
N ALA A 144 17.91 -12.38 11.09
CA ALA A 144 19.29 -12.84 10.90
C ALA A 144 19.42 -14.15 10.08
N ASN A 145 18.41 -15.02 10.12
CA ASN A 145 18.41 -16.31 9.44
C ASN A 145 17.37 -16.41 8.30
N ILE A 146 16.75 -15.30 7.91
CA ILE A 146 15.73 -15.27 6.86
C ILE A 146 16.41 -15.12 5.49
N ASN A 147 16.11 -16.04 4.58
CA ASN A 147 16.50 -15.94 3.17
C ASN A 147 15.29 -15.59 2.30
N CYS A 148 15.26 -14.36 1.79
CA CYS A 148 14.16 -13.85 0.97
C CYS A 148 14.18 -14.32 -0.48
N THR A 149 15.20 -15.08 -0.94
CA THR A 149 15.23 -15.56 -2.33
C THR A 149 14.15 -16.59 -2.64
N ALA A 150 13.60 -17.28 -1.62
CA ALA A 150 12.50 -18.23 -1.79
C ALA A 150 11.18 -17.55 -2.19
N VAL A 151 11.00 -16.27 -1.86
CA VAL A 151 9.81 -15.48 -2.19
C VAL A 151 9.70 -15.25 -3.70
N THR A 152 10.85 -15.01 -4.36
CA THR A 152 10.90 -14.83 -5.81
C THR A 152 10.46 -16.09 -6.56
N THR A 153 10.75 -17.28 -6.04
CA THR A 153 10.37 -18.56 -6.66
C THR A 153 8.86 -18.85 -6.52
N ALA A 154 8.25 -18.50 -5.39
CA ALA A 154 6.81 -18.70 -5.18
C ALA A 154 5.96 -17.77 -6.04
N THR A 155 6.35 -16.50 -6.19
CA THR A 155 5.64 -15.52 -7.03
C THR A 155 5.67 -15.89 -8.52
N THR A 156 6.71 -16.57 -9.00
CA THR A 156 6.76 -17.09 -10.38
C THR A 156 5.95 -18.38 -10.56
N ALA A 157 5.87 -19.23 -9.54
CA ALA A 157 5.13 -20.50 -9.61
C ALA A 157 3.60 -20.32 -9.61
N SER A 158 3.07 -19.25 -9.01
CA SER A 158 1.62 -18.98 -9.01
C SER A 158 1.08 -18.28 -10.27
N ALA A 159 1.95 -17.84 -11.19
CA ALA A 159 1.56 -17.19 -12.44
C ALA A 159 1.30 -18.15 -13.61
N SER A 160 1.32 -19.47 -13.39
CA SER A 160 1.16 -20.48 -14.44
C SER A 160 0.08 -21.50 -14.09
N THR A 161 -1.19 -21.08 -14.18
CA THR A 161 -2.33 -21.94 -14.57
C THR A 161 -3.57 -21.07 -14.78
N SER A 162 -3.77 -20.60 -16.02
CA SER A 162 -5.10 -20.44 -16.65
C SER A 162 -4.94 -20.00 -18.12
N GLY A 163 -5.01 -20.98 -19.03
CA GLY A 163 -5.65 -20.86 -20.35
C GLY A 163 -4.92 -20.13 -21.50
N ALA A 164 -4.33 -20.92 -22.41
CA ALA A 164 -4.46 -20.70 -23.86
C ALA A 164 -5.94 -20.93 -24.27
N ASP A 165 -6.55 -20.41 -25.34
CA ASP A 165 -6.16 -19.78 -26.60
C ASP A 165 -7.42 -19.05 -27.16
N SER A 166 -7.26 -17.94 -27.88
CA SER A 166 -8.05 -17.64 -29.08
C SER A 166 -7.39 -16.49 -29.84
N SER A 167 -6.64 -16.89 -30.86
CA SER A 167 -6.03 -16.10 -31.90
C SER A 167 -7.03 -15.17 -32.63
N LEU A 168 -6.70 -13.88 -32.73
CA LEU A 168 -7.09 -13.03 -33.86
C LEU A 168 -5.89 -12.18 -34.27
N MET A 169 -5.37 -12.47 -35.46
CA MET A 169 -4.29 -11.76 -36.11
C MET A 169 -4.76 -10.37 -36.56
N VAL A 170 -4.03 -9.30 -36.24
CA VAL A 170 -3.84 -8.16 -37.14
C VAL A 170 -2.41 -7.66 -37.03
N GLU A 171 -1.71 -7.79 -38.15
CA GLU A 171 -0.42 -7.21 -38.47
C GLU A 171 -0.60 -5.72 -38.79
N SER A 172 0.17 -4.83 -38.17
CA SER A 172 0.50 -3.55 -38.80
C SER A 172 1.75 -2.94 -38.18
N ALA A 173 2.79 -2.87 -39.01
CA ALA A 173 4.08 -2.33 -38.67
C ALA A 173 4.15 -0.81 -38.93
N THR A 174 5.05 -0.17 -38.17
CA THR A 174 5.72 1.12 -38.43
C THR A 174 4.90 2.40 -38.36
N SER A 175 5.36 3.38 -37.57
CA SER A 175 6.03 4.58 -38.11
C SER A 175 6.32 5.64 -37.03
N MET A 176 7.40 6.41 -37.25
CA MET A 176 7.79 7.70 -36.63
C MET A 176 8.61 7.58 -35.31
N PHE A 177 9.85 8.07 -35.15
CA PHE A 177 10.58 9.21 -35.72
C PHE A 177 12.10 8.94 -35.62
N ALA A 178 12.85 9.00 -36.74
CA ALA A 178 14.30 9.23 -36.72
C ALA A 178 14.70 10.02 -37.97
N LEU A 179 14.80 11.35 -37.83
CA LEU A 179 15.37 12.24 -38.84
C LEU A 179 16.62 12.90 -38.23
N ALA A 180 17.79 12.34 -38.56
CA ALA A 180 19.05 13.06 -38.51
C ALA A 180 19.71 12.87 -39.88
N THR A 181 19.42 13.79 -40.79
CA THR A 181 19.96 13.84 -42.15
C THR A 181 21.43 14.25 -42.13
N GLY A 182 22.32 13.31 -42.46
CA GLY A 182 23.69 13.59 -42.90
C GLY A 182 23.71 13.88 -44.40
N ILE A 183 24.11 15.09 -44.79
CA ILE A 183 24.43 15.46 -46.17
C ILE A 183 25.94 15.27 -46.35
N ALA A 184 26.32 14.26 -47.13
CA ALA A 184 27.64 14.15 -47.74
C ALA A 184 27.43 14.14 -49.26
N LEU A 185 27.77 15.25 -49.91
CA LEU A 185 27.89 15.34 -51.37
C LEU A 185 29.39 15.27 -51.71
N LEU A 186 29.77 14.14 -52.29
CA LEU A 186 30.97 13.99 -53.12
C LEU A 186 30.64 14.53 -54.52
N PHE A 187 31.56 15.23 -55.18
CA PHE A 187 32.06 14.94 -56.54
C PHE A 187 32.95 16.10 -57.06
N ALA A 188 34.07 15.67 -57.66
CA ALA A 188 35.09 16.40 -58.46
C ALA A 188 36.19 17.15 -57.70
#